data_AF-A0AAN1FM12-F1
#
_entry.id   AF-A0AAN1FM12-F1
#
_cell.length_a   1.000
_cell.length_b   1.000
_cell.length_c   1.000
_cell.angle_alpha   90.00
_cell.angle_beta   90.00
_cell.angle_gamma   90.00
#
_symmetry.space_group_name_H-M   'P 1'
#
loop_
_entity.id
_entity.type
_entity.pdbx_description
1 polymer ?
#
loop_
_entity_poly.entity_id
_entity_poly.type
_entity_poly.pdbx_seq_one_letter_code
_entity_poly.pdbx_strand_id
1 'polypeptide(L)'
;MNHAIDFQSISYDLLTITPRKKTLHNQLFRVESGKVLLKLGKNEYVFNAGDAFWLPIECLMSLTILPNSQLSMVKLSVRLADQFPKKAGKVHLSSLSKALLDKLLHESDLATVKDLLQVVRREIIELQPKLAQTPECLAISKWQPKTDSISGELSLVLLVREARKQRLSGTKLDVICDNLFAGNREQLQLLSQSLLGNTELD
;
A
#
# COMPACT_ATOMS: atom_id res chain seq x y z
N MET A 1 -7.71 12.29 17.29
CA MET A 1 -6.44 12.89 16.83
C MET A 1 -6.58 14.41 16.85
N ASN A 2 -5.78 15.12 17.67
CA ASN A 2 -5.83 16.58 17.84
C ASN A 2 -4.87 17.36 16.92
N HIS A 3 -4.06 16.68 16.10
CA HIS A 3 -3.03 17.32 15.27
C HIS A 3 -3.46 17.41 13.80
N ALA A 4 -3.15 18.55 13.16
CA ALA A 4 -3.52 18.81 11.77
C ALA A 4 -2.66 18.06 10.74
N ILE A 5 -1.47 17.62 11.15
CA ILE A 5 -0.55 16.79 10.37
C ILE A 5 -0.04 15.70 11.32
N ASP A 6 0.01 14.47 10.84
CA ASP A 6 0.45 13.30 11.61
C ASP A 6 1.46 12.49 10.80
N PHE A 7 2.43 11.87 11.48
CA PHE A 7 3.41 10.99 10.87
C PHE A 7 3.38 9.63 11.56
N GLN A 8 3.43 8.58 10.74
CA GLN A 8 3.37 7.19 11.20
C GLN A 8 4.41 6.36 10.46
N SER A 9 5.14 5.53 11.19
CA SER A 9 5.94 4.44 10.64
C SER A 9 5.31 3.13 11.06
N ILE A 10 5.01 2.26 10.11
CA ILE A 10 4.29 1.00 10.34
C ILE A 10 5.03 -0.13 9.65
N SER A 11 5.38 -1.16 10.43
CA SER A 11 5.92 -2.42 9.93
C SER A 11 4.80 -3.43 9.71
N TYR A 12 4.88 -4.15 8.60
CA TYR A 12 3.94 -5.19 8.20
C TYR A 12 4.71 -6.50 8.03
N ASP A 13 4.70 -7.33 9.07
CA ASP A 13 5.38 -8.63 9.05
C ASP A 13 4.67 -9.61 8.11
N LEU A 14 3.35 -9.46 7.99
CA LEU A 14 2.46 -10.32 7.21
C LEU A 14 1.79 -9.55 6.07
N LEU A 15 1.27 -10.30 5.10
CA LEU A 15 0.51 -9.79 3.96
C LEU A 15 -0.72 -9.02 4.45
N THR A 16 -0.75 -7.73 4.14
CA THR A 16 -1.88 -6.85 4.48
C THR A 16 -2.62 -6.43 3.23
N ILE A 17 -3.91 -6.79 3.16
CA ILE A 17 -4.81 -6.41 2.07
C ILE A 17 -5.88 -5.50 2.65
N THR A 18 -5.90 -4.24 2.21
CA THR A 18 -6.89 -3.29 2.70
C THR A 18 -8.16 -3.31 1.84
N PRO A 19 -9.34 -3.08 2.43
CA PRO A 19 -10.57 -2.97 1.66
C PRO A 19 -10.51 -1.75 0.74
N ARG A 20 -11.25 -1.82 -0.38
CA ARG A 20 -11.36 -0.70 -1.30
C ARG A 20 -12.23 0.39 -0.69
N LYS A 21 -11.63 1.51 -0.28
CA LYS A 21 -12.32 2.63 0.38
C LYS A 21 -11.76 3.97 -0.07
N LYS A 22 -12.56 5.03 0.08
CA LYS A 22 -12.10 6.40 -0.12
C LYS A 22 -11.18 6.80 1.03
N THR A 23 -10.07 7.47 0.72
CA THR A 23 -9.22 8.10 1.73
C THR A 23 -9.97 9.23 2.45
N LEU A 24 -9.79 9.32 3.76
CA LEU A 24 -10.39 10.38 4.59
C LEU A 24 -9.48 11.59 4.77
N HIS A 25 -8.22 11.45 4.38
CA HIS A 25 -7.18 12.45 4.52
C HIS A 25 -6.35 12.49 3.24
N ASN A 26 -5.67 13.61 3.03
CA ASN A 26 -4.55 13.67 2.11
C ASN A 26 -3.37 12.90 2.73
N GLN A 27 -2.68 12.07 1.95
CA GLN A 27 -1.67 11.15 2.48
C GLN A 27 -0.47 11.05 1.53
N LEU A 28 0.73 11.25 2.08
CA LEU A 28 2.00 10.88 1.45
C LEU A 28 2.46 9.56 2.06
N PHE A 29 2.79 8.59 1.23
CA PHE A 29 3.41 7.32 1.63
C PHE A 29 4.82 7.24 1.08
N ARG A 30 5.72 6.62 1.84
CA ARG A 30 7.02 6.14 1.36
C ARG A 30 7.21 4.69 1.79
N VAL A 31 7.70 3.88 0.86
CA VAL A 31 8.10 2.50 1.12
C VAL A 31 9.53 2.54 1.65
N GLU A 32 9.70 2.26 2.94
CA GLU A 32 11.02 2.20 3.57
C GLU A 32 11.70 0.87 3.25
N SER A 33 10.93 -0.23 3.29
CA SER A 33 11.38 -1.56 2.87
C SER A 33 10.23 -2.38 2.27
N GLY A 34 10.57 -3.41 1.50
CA GLY A 34 9.61 -4.32 0.89
C GLY A 34 8.91 -3.75 -0.35
N LYS A 35 7.65 -4.14 -0.56
CA LYS A 35 6.88 -3.85 -1.78
C LYS A 35 5.40 -3.62 -1.46
N VAL A 36 4.82 -2.62 -2.13
CA VAL A 36 3.40 -2.29 -2.02
C VAL A 36 2.75 -2.19 -3.39
N LEU A 37 1.56 -2.76 -3.49
CA LEU A 37 0.67 -2.60 -4.63
C LEU A 37 -0.47 -1.65 -4.24
N LEU A 38 -0.62 -0.59 -5.02
CA LEU A 38 -1.72 0.35 -4.91
C LEU A 38 -2.70 0.11 -6.05
N LYS A 39 -3.96 -0.19 -5.73
CA LYS A 39 -5.02 -0.30 -6.72
C LYS A 39 -5.78 1.02 -6.81
N LEU A 40 -5.81 1.62 -8.01
CA LEU A 40 -6.63 2.79 -8.34
C LEU A 40 -7.47 2.48 -9.58
N GLY A 41 -8.80 2.57 -9.46
CA GLY A 41 -9.67 2.17 -10.57
C GLY A 41 -9.50 0.68 -10.88
N LYS A 42 -9.20 0.37 -12.14
CA LYS A 42 -8.92 -1.00 -12.62
C LYS A 42 -7.42 -1.35 -12.60
N ASN A 43 -6.56 -0.37 -12.34
CA ASN A 43 -5.12 -0.51 -12.50
C ASN A 43 -4.45 -0.72 -11.14
N GLU A 44 -3.34 -1.45 -11.15
CA GLU A 44 -2.43 -1.58 -10.04
C GLU A 44 -1.11 -0.87 -10.34
N TYR A 45 -0.51 -0.32 -9.29
CA TYR A 45 0.73 0.41 -9.32
C TYR A 45 1.66 -0.20 -8.28
N VAL A 46 2.91 -0.46 -8.69
CA VAL A 46 3.93 -1.07 -7.83
C VAL A 46 4.83 0.00 -7.25
N PHE A 47 5.08 -0.10 -5.95
CA PHE A 47 6.02 0.73 -5.22
C PHE A 47 7.01 -0.17 -4.49
N ASN A 48 8.29 0.01 -4.77
CA ASN A 48 9.39 -0.71 -4.11
C ASN A 48 10.05 0.18 -3.05
N ALA A 49 10.92 -0.39 -2.22
CA ALA A 49 11.75 0.36 -1.28
C ALA A 49 12.37 1.62 -1.93
N GLY A 50 12.24 2.76 -1.25
CA GLY A 50 12.66 4.08 -1.72
C GLY A 50 11.61 4.84 -2.55
N ASP A 51 10.58 4.17 -3.05
CA ASP A 51 9.50 4.84 -3.77
C ASP A 51 8.53 5.56 -2.82
N ALA A 52 7.92 6.64 -3.32
CA ALA A 52 6.89 7.37 -2.62
C ALA A 52 5.68 7.62 -3.54
N PHE A 53 4.49 7.69 -2.92
CA PHE A 53 3.26 7.99 -3.63
C PHE A 53 2.32 8.87 -2.81
N TRP A 54 1.55 9.66 -3.54
CA TRP A 54 0.57 10.57 -2.99
C TRP A 54 -0.84 10.07 -3.25
N LEU A 55 -1.68 10.14 -2.22
CA LEU A 55 -3.12 9.93 -2.29
C LEU A 55 -3.85 11.19 -1.82
N PRO A 56 -4.62 11.86 -2.69
CA PRO A 56 -5.49 12.94 -2.27
C PRO A 56 -6.63 12.38 -1.40
N ILE A 57 -7.30 13.25 -0.67
CA ILE A 57 -8.58 12.95 -0.01
C ILE A 57 -9.62 12.43 -1.03
N GLU A 58 -10.53 11.58 -0.57
CA GLU A 58 -11.58 10.93 -1.36
C GLU A 58 -11.09 10.04 -2.51
N CYS A 59 -9.80 9.72 -2.52
CA CYS A 59 -9.23 8.80 -3.49
C CYS A 59 -9.69 7.37 -3.17
N LEU A 60 -10.45 6.75 -4.08
CA LEU A 60 -10.88 5.36 -3.96
C LEU A 60 -9.72 4.42 -4.29
N MET A 61 -9.21 3.73 -3.27
CA MET A 61 -8.01 2.89 -3.36
C MET A 61 -8.15 1.60 -2.55
N SER A 62 -7.31 0.59 -2.84
CA SER A 62 -6.95 -0.50 -1.93
C SER A 62 -5.43 -0.74 -1.99
N LEU A 63 -4.84 -1.18 -0.88
CA LEU A 63 -3.42 -1.51 -0.78
C LEU A 63 -3.27 -3.04 -0.62
N THR A 64 -2.25 -3.59 -1.26
CA THR A 64 -1.68 -4.90 -0.92
C THR A 64 -0.25 -4.65 -0.50
N ILE A 65 0.05 -4.81 0.78
CA ILE A 65 1.38 -4.61 1.37
C ILE A 65 1.96 -6.00 1.56
N LEU A 66 3.08 -6.29 0.89
CA LEU A 66 3.71 -7.61 0.98
C LEU A 66 4.31 -7.83 2.37
N PRO A 67 4.50 -9.10 2.79
CA PRO A 67 5.20 -9.42 4.04
C PRO A 67 6.55 -8.72 4.15
N ASN A 68 7.00 -8.51 5.40
CA ASN A 68 8.25 -7.84 5.73
C ASN A 68 8.44 -6.45 5.07
N SER A 69 7.34 -5.70 4.90
CA SER A 69 7.39 -4.34 4.36
C SER A 69 7.27 -3.30 5.47
N GLN A 70 7.95 -2.17 5.32
CA GLN A 70 7.83 -1.02 6.21
C GLN A 70 7.41 0.20 5.43
N LEU A 71 6.39 0.90 5.94
CA LEU A 71 5.87 2.13 5.35
C LEU A 71 5.98 3.29 6.33
N SER A 72 6.39 4.44 5.81
CA SER A 72 6.14 5.72 6.48
C SER A 72 5.00 6.46 5.78
N MET A 73 4.22 7.20 6.56
CA MET A 73 3.04 7.91 6.08
C MET A 73 2.89 9.25 6.78
N VAL A 74 2.69 10.31 6.00
CA VAL A 74 2.26 11.62 6.50
C VAL A 74 0.77 11.79 6.16
N LYS A 75 -0.06 11.98 7.19
CA LYS A 75 -1.49 12.29 7.06
C LYS A 75 -1.72 13.78 7.25
N LEU A 76 -2.45 14.40 6.33
CA LEU A 76 -2.79 15.82 6.38
C LEU A 76 -4.30 15.97 6.55
N SER A 77 -4.69 16.72 7.59
CA SER A 77 -6.08 16.98 7.93
C SER A 77 -6.78 17.76 6.81
N VAL A 78 -8.05 17.42 6.61
CA VAL A 78 -8.94 18.05 5.62
C VAL A 78 -9.21 19.53 5.92
N ARG A 79 -8.94 19.96 7.16
CA ARG A 79 -9.12 21.35 7.61
C ARG A 79 -7.96 22.27 7.21
N LEU A 80 -6.87 21.71 6.68
CA LEU A 80 -5.77 22.49 6.16
C LEU A 80 -6.19 23.18 4.86
N ALA A 81 -5.99 24.50 4.78
CA ALA A 81 -6.43 25.31 3.65
C ALA A 81 -5.46 25.28 2.45
N ASP A 82 -4.40 24.47 2.50
CA ASP A 82 -3.42 24.42 1.41
C ASP A 82 -3.98 23.75 0.16
N GLN A 83 -3.44 24.14 -0.98
CA GLN A 83 -3.77 23.54 -2.27
C GLN A 83 -2.90 22.30 -2.50
N PHE A 84 -3.26 21.18 -1.87
CA PHE A 84 -2.55 19.93 -2.11
C PHE A 84 -2.80 19.35 -3.51
N PRO A 85 -1.88 18.51 -4.03
CA PRO A 85 -2.07 17.86 -5.32
C PRO A 85 -3.38 17.06 -5.38
N LYS A 86 -4.21 17.34 -6.37
CA LYS A 86 -5.54 16.71 -6.52
C LYS A 86 -5.52 15.33 -7.18
N LYS A 87 -4.38 14.94 -7.77
CA LYS A 87 -4.23 13.66 -8.47
C LYS A 87 -3.41 12.70 -7.61
N ALA A 88 -3.80 11.43 -7.58
CA ALA A 88 -2.98 10.38 -6.99
C ALA A 88 -1.81 10.01 -7.90
N GLY A 89 -0.74 9.45 -7.35
CA GLY A 89 0.30 8.81 -8.13
C GLY A 89 1.67 8.79 -7.48
N LYS A 90 2.65 8.23 -8.22
CA LYS A 90 4.05 8.22 -7.82
C LYS A 90 4.56 9.66 -7.76
N VAL A 91 5.35 9.95 -6.74
CA VAL A 91 6.01 11.25 -6.56
C VAL A 91 7.51 11.08 -6.44
N HIS A 92 8.25 12.09 -6.89
CA HIS A 92 9.67 12.20 -6.63
C HIS A 92 9.88 13.13 -5.45
N LEU A 93 10.45 12.60 -4.36
CA LEU A 93 10.80 13.40 -3.19
C LEU A 93 12.11 14.16 -3.45
N SER A 94 12.14 15.44 -3.09
CA SER A 94 13.36 16.23 -3.06
C SER A 94 14.36 15.66 -2.05
N SER A 95 15.63 16.06 -2.15
CA SER A 95 16.64 15.68 -1.14
C SER A 95 16.25 16.14 0.26
N LEU A 96 15.65 17.33 0.38
CA LEU A 96 15.13 17.86 1.63
C LEU A 96 13.98 16.99 2.17
N SER A 97 12.98 16.69 1.34
CA SER A 97 11.84 15.85 1.71
C SER A 97 12.29 14.48 2.23
N LYS A 98 13.26 13.84 1.57
CA LYS A 98 13.81 12.55 2.03
C LYS A 98 14.47 12.67 3.39
N ALA A 99 15.36 13.66 3.57
CA ALA A 99 16.04 13.88 4.84
C ALA A 99 15.07 14.17 5.99
N LEU A 100 13.99 14.92 5.73
CA LEU A 100 12.94 15.18 6.71
C LEU A 100 12.21 13.89 7.13
N LEU A 101 11.83 13.06 6.16
CA LEU A 101 11.18 11.77 6.44
C LEU A 101 12.12 10.81 7.18
N ASP A 102 13.38 10.72 6.78
CA ASP A 102 14.41 9.91 7.45
C ASP A 102 14.62 10.35 8.91
N LYS A 103 14.60 11.66 9.17
CA LYS A 103 14.67 12.20 10.53
C LYS A 103 13.40 11.86 11.32
N LEU A 104 12.21 12.03 10.73
CA LEU A 104 10.93 11.74 11.37
C LEU A 104 10.77 10.27 11.78
N LEU A 105 11.45 9.33 11.11
CA LEU A 105 11.44 7.91 11.52
C LEU A 105 12.02 7.66 12.91
N HIS A 106 12.95 8.51 13.36
CA HIS A 106 13.72 8.31 14.59
C HIS A 106 13.50 9.43 15.61
N GLU A 107 12.74 10.47 15.25
CA GLU A 107 12.50 11.62 16.11
C GLU A 107 11.34 11.36 17.07
N SER A 108 11.61 11.52 18.36
CA SER A 108 10.61 11.35 19.42
C SER A 108 10.17 12.66 20.06
N ASP A 109 10.95 13.74 19.90
CA ASP A 109 10.58 15.05 20.46
C ASP A 109 9.40 15.66 19.69
N LEU A 110 8.26 15.81 20.37
CA LEU A 110 7.02 16.26 19.76
C LEU A 110 7.10 17.67 19.17
N ALA A 111 7.89 18.56 19.77
CA ALA A 111 8.08 19.92 19.25
C ALA A 111 8.84 19.88 17.92
N THR A 112 9.96 19.16 17.89
CA THR A 112 10.76 18.95 16.68
C THR A 112 9.97 18.23 15.60
N VAL A 113 9.25 17.16 15.92
CA VAL A 113 8.35 16.47 14.97
C VAL A 113 7.36 17.45 14.35
N LYS A 114 6.70 18.27 15.18
CA LYS A 114 5.72 19.25 14.70
C LYS A 114 6.35 20.26 13.72
N ASP A 115 7.55 20.74 14.01
CA ASP A 115 8.25 21.70 13.15
C ASP A 115 8.69 21.06 11.83
N LEU A 116 9.26 19.84 11.88
CA LEU A 116 9.62 19.08 10.68
C LEU A 116 8.39 18.83 9.80
N LEU A 117 7.25 18.50 10.40
CA LEU A 117 6.00 18.28 9.66
C LEU A 117 5.46 19.55 9.00
N GLN A 118 5.74 20.76 9.54
CA GLN A 118 5.42 21.99 8.82
C GLN A 118 6.26 22.15 7.56
N VAL A 119 7.55 21.79 7.60
CA VAL A 119 8.42 21.83 6.41
C VAL A 119 7.97 20.79 5.39
N VAL A 120 7.68 19.55 5.83
CA VAL A 120 7.15 18.48 4.96
C VAL A 120 5.84 18.93 4.28
N ARG A 121 4.93 19.59 5.01
CA ARG A 121 3.70 20.12 4.43
C ARG A 121 3.96 21.12 3.30
N ARG A 122 4.99 21.96 3.41
CA ARG A 122 5.37 22.89 2.33
C ARG A 122 5.89 22.14 1.11
N GLU A 123 6.77 21.16 1.31
CA GLU A 123 7.30 20.32 0.23
C GLU A 123 6.19 19.54 -0.49
N ILE A 124 5.16 19.07 0.25
CA ILE A 124 4.05 18.28 -0.32
C ILE A 124 3.23 19.08 -1.35
N ILE A 125 3.08 20.39 -1.15
CA ILE A 125 2.30 21.26 -2.06
C ILE A 125 2.93 21.28 -3.46
N GLU A 126 4.25 21.17 -3.53
CA GLU A 126 5.01 21.21 -4.79
C GLU A 126 5.11 19.84 -5.49
N LEU A 127 4.58 18.77 -4.88
CA LEU A 127 4.61 17.45 -5.49
C LEU A 127 3.80 17.42 -6.78
N GLN A 128 4.30 16.65 -7.74
CA GLN A 128 3.63 16.40 -9.02
C GLN A 128 3.36 14.90 -9.18
N PRO A 129 2.28 14.38 -8.56
CA PRO A 129 1.95 12.96 -8.65
C PRO A 129 1.66 12.54 -10.09
N LYS A 130 2.28 11.44 -10.52
CA LYS A 130 2.11 10.86 -11.85
C LYS A 130 1.75 9.38 -11.75
N LEU A 131 0.73 8.97 -12.49
CA LEU A 131 0.38 7.57 -12.68
C LEU A 131 1.09 7.06 -13.93
N ALA A 132 2.21 6.37 -13.73
CA ALA A 132 2.92 5.67 -14.80
C ALA A 132 2.67 4.17 -14.66
N GLN A 133 2.26 3.53 -15.76
CA GLN A 133 2.09 2.08 -15.84
C GLN A 133 3.39 1.48 -16.36
N THR A 134 4.20 0.92 -15.47
CA THR A 134 5.37 0.12 -15.85
C THR A 134 4.92 -1.24 -16.39
N PRO A 135 5.80 -2.01 -17.07
CA PRO A 135 5.48 -3.38 -17.47
C PRO A 135 5.03 -4.26 -16.30
N GLU A 136 5.64 -4.11 -15.12
CA GLU A 136 5.24 -4.82 -13.89
C GLU A 136 3.82 -4.43 -13.44
N CYS A 137 3.49 -3.12 -13.45
CA CYS A 137 2.14 -2.64 -13.15
C CYS A 137 1.09 -3.26 -14.09
N LEU A 138 1.41 -3.33 -15.39
CA LEU A 138 0.51 -3.90 -16.40
C LEU A 138 0.34 -5.41 -16.22
N ALA A 139 1.44 -6.13 -15.93
CA ALA A 139 1.40 -7.56 -15.64
C ALA A 139 0.50 -7.85 -14.44
N ILE A 140 0.67 -7.13 -13.33
CA ILE A 140 -0.16 -7.30 -12.11
C ILE A 140 -1.61 -6.91 -12.36
N SER A 141 -1.86 -5.82 -13.10
CA SER A 141 -3.21 -5.36 -13.39
C SER A 141 -4.01 -6.37 -14.23
N LYS A 142 -3.31 -7.13 -15.10
CA LYS A 142 -3.91 -8.15 -15.97
C LYS A 142 -3.77 -9.57 -15.44
N TRP A 143 -3.09 -9.75 -14.30
CA TRP A 143 -2.80 -11.05 -13.76
C TRP A 143 -4.10 -11.83 -13.48
N GLN A 144 -4.09 -13.10 -13.85
CA GLN A 144 -5.13 -14.06 -13.53
C GLN A 144 -4.48 -15.31 -12.92
N PRO A 145 -5.23 -16.05 -12.09
CA PRO A 145 -4.78 -17.34 -11.61
C PRO A 145 -4.36 -18.25 -12.77
N LYS A 146 -3.33 -19.08 -12.55
CA LYS A 146 -2.78 -20.03 -13.55
C LYS A 146 -2.13 -19.38 -14.79
N THR A 147 -1.76 -18.10 -14.71
CA THR A 147 -0.94 -17.45 -15.74
C THR A 147 0.51 -17.34 -15.27
N ASP A 148 1.46 -17.61 -16.17
CA ASP A 148 2.90 -17.52 -15.88
C ASP A 148 3.46 -16.09 -16.02
N SER A 149 2.57 -15.08 -16.04
CA SER A 149 2.94 -13.67 -16.20
C SER A 149 3.69 -13.09 -15.00
N ILE A 150 3.56 -13.72 -13.84
CA ILE A 150 4.19 -13.34 -12.57
C ILE A 150 4.64 -14.61 -11.86
N SER A 151 5.86 -14.59 -11.32
CA SER A 151 6.48 -15.73 -10.64
C SER A 151 6.96 -15.38 -9.23
N GLY A 152 7.44 -16.39 -8.49
CA GLY A 152 8.04 -16.23 -7.17
C GLY A 152 7.04 -15.83 -6.08
N GLU A 153 7.52 -15.08 -5.09
CA GLU A 153 6.71 -14.66 -3.94
C GLU A 153 5.47 -13.85 -4.34
N LEU A 154 5.60 -12.97 -5.34
CA LEU A 154 4.50 -12.12 -5.77
C LEU A 154 3.34 -12.94 -6.34
N SER A 155 3.60 -14.04 -7.05
CA SER A 155 2.51 -14.89 -7.56
C SER A 155 1.75 -15.57 -6.43
N LEU A 156 2.43 -16.01 -5.38
CA LEU A 156 1.81 -16.59 -4.18
C LEU A 156 0.95 -15.56 -3.45
N VAL A 157 1.45 -14.34 -3.28
CA VAL A 157 0.70 -13.22 -2.69
C VAL A 157 -0.56 -12.91 -3.48
N LEU A 158 -0.46 -12.84 -4.82
CA LEU A 158 -1.62 -12.57 -5.69
C LEU A 158 -2.64 -13.71 -5.63
N LEU A 159 -2.19 -14.96 -5.51
CA LEU A 159 -3.05 -16.13 -5.36
C LEU A 159 -3.84 -16.10 -4.05
N VAL A 160 -3.17 -15.85 -2.91
CA VAL A 160 -3.84 -15.72 -1.60
C VAL A 160 -4.77 -14.51 -1.57
N ARG A 161 -4.37 -13.38 -2.18
CA ARG A 161 -5.24 -12.20 -2.32
C ARG A 161 -6.52 -12.52 -3.10
N GLU A 162 -6.43 -13.26 -4.20
CA GLU A 162 -7.60 -13.65 -4.99
C GLU A 162 -8.47 -14.67 -4.22
N ALA A 163 -7.86 -15.61 -3.51
CA ALA A 163 -8.58 -16.55 -2.65
C ALA A 163 -9.40 -15.82 -1.57
N ARG A 164 -8.77 -14.86 -0.87
CA ARG A 164 -9.43 -14.00 0.12
C ARG A 164 -10.56 -13.18 -0.48
N LYS A 165 -10.35 -12.60 -1.68
CA LYS A 165 -11.40 -11.87 -2.40
C LYS A 165 -12.61 -12.75 -2.72
N GLN A 166 -12.39 -13.97 -3.22
CA GLN A 166 -13.47 -14.91 -3.52
C GLN A 166 -14.22 -15.33 -2.26
N ARG A 167 -13.49 -15.57 -1.16
CA ARG A 167 -14.04 -15.90 0.15
C ARG A 167 -14.93 -14.80 0.70
N LEU A 168 -14.44 -13.55 0.70
CA LEU A 168 -15.21 -12.37 1.12
C LEU A 168 -16.43 -12.09 0.23
N SER A 169 -16.43 -12.61 -1.00
CA SER A 169 -17.57 -12.55 -1.93
C SER A 169 -18.57 -13.71 -1.73
N GLY A 170 -18.37 -14.55 -0.71
CA GLY A 170 -19.26 -15.67 -0.37
C GLY A 170 -18.95 -17.00 -1.07
N THR A 171 -17.84 -17.10 -1.79
CA THR A 171 -17.45 -18.37 -2.44
C THR A 171 -17.04 -19.41 -1.39
N LYS A 172 -17.51 -20.65 -1.55
CA LYS A 172 -17.17 -21.76 -0.66
C LYS A 172 -15.68 -22.10 -0.76
N LEU A 173 -15.06 -22.46 0.36
CA LEU A 173 -13.64 -22.77 0.44
C LEU A 173 -13.21 -23.89 -0.52
N ASP A 174 -14.02 -24.94 -0.66
CA ASP A 174 -13.68 -26.07 -1.54
C ASP A 174 -13.61 -25.63 -3.01
N VAL A 175 -14.54 -24.77 -3.46
CA VAL A 175 -14.55 -24.20 -4.80
C VAL A 175 -13.32 -23.31 -5.04
N ILE A 176 -12.90 -22.53 -4.04
CA ILE A 176 -11.68 -21.72 -4.11
C ILE A 176 -10.45 -22.64 -4.24
N CYS A 177 -10.41 -23.71 -3.43
CA CYS A 177 -9.33 -24.69 -3.42
C CYS A 177 -9.18 -25.38 -4.79
N ASP A 178 -10.28 -25.85 -5.37
CA ASP A 178 -10.29 -26.50 -6.69
C ASP A 178 -9.82 -25.53 -7.79
N ASN A 179 -10.33 -24.30 -7.77
CA ASN A 179 -10.06 -23.32 -8.82
C ASN A 179 -8.64 -22.75 -8.75
N LEU A 180 -8.13 -22.46 -7.55
CA LEU A 180 -6.87 -21.73 -7.36
C LEU A 180 -5.70 -22.63 -6.96
N PHE A 181 -5.96 -23.75 -6.28
CA PHE A 181 -4.94 -24.62 -5.69
C PHE A 181 -5.05 -26.07 -6.19
N ALA A 182 -5.79 -26.32 -7.27
CA ALA A 182 -5.98 -27.65 -7.86
C ALA A 182 -6.47 -28.70 -6.83
N GLY A 183 -7.31 -28.28 -5.89
CA GLY A 183 -7.83 -29.14 -4.82
C GLY A 183 -6.88 -29.35 -3.64
N ASN A 184 -5.67 -28.78 -3.68
CA ASN A 184 -4.68 -28.91 -2.61
C ASN A 184 -4.99 -27.98 -1.43
N ARG A 185 -5.79 -28.49 -0.49
CA ARG A 185 -6.22 -27.74 0.70
C ARG A 185 -5.09 -27.47 1.69
N GLU A 186 -4.13 -28.39 1.81
CA GLU A 186 -2.94 -28.18 2.64
C GLU A 186 -2.11 -27.01 2.13
N GLN A 187 -1.91 -26.91 0.81
CA GLN A 187 -1.18 -25.79 0.22
C GLN A 187 -1.86 -24.45 0.51
N LEU A 188 -3.19 -24.38 0.38
CA LEU A 188 -3.94 -23.18 0.75
C LEU A 188 -3.74 -22.83 2.23
N GLN A 189 -3.86 -23.80 3.14
CA GLN A 189 -3.70 -23.56 4.56
C GLN A 189 -2.29 -23.10 4.94
N LEU A 190 -1.26 -23.74 4.38
CA LEU A 190 0.14 -23.38 4.61
C LEU A 190 0.44 -21.97 4.11
N LEU A 191 -0.05 -21.60 2.91
CA LEU A 191 0.16 -20.27 2.35
C LEU A 191 -0.60 -19.20 3.15
N SER A 192 -1.86 -19.46 3.53
CA SER A 192 -2.61 -18.56 4.40
C SER A 192 -1.90 -18.38 5.75
N GLN A 193 -1.46 -19.46 6.38
CA GLN A 193 -0.76 -19.38 7.67
C GLN A 193 0.54 -18.59 7.55
N SER A 194 1.31 -18.82 6.48
CA SER A 194 2.59 -18.14 6.25
C SER A 194 2.43 -16.67 5.88
N LEU A 195 1.42 -16.31 5.09
CA LEU A 195 1.26 -14.95 4.55
C LEU A 195 0.32 -14.09 5.39
N LEU A 196 -0.78 -14.66 5.90
CA LEU A 196 -1.80 -13.93 6.67
C LEU A 196 -1.68 -14.17 8.19
N GLY A 197 -0.89 -15.14 8.62
CA GLY A 197 -0.72 -15.52 10.04
C GLY A 197 -1.85 -16.40 10.59
N ASN A 198 -2.79 -16.80 9.74
CA ASN A 198 -3.93 -17.65 10.11
C ASN A 198 -4.28 -18.63 8.98
N THR A 199 -4.98 -19.71 9.32
CA THR A 199 -5.42 -20.71 8.33
C THR A 199 -6.70 -20.30 7.58
N GLU A 200 -7.35 -19.22 8.01
CA GLU A 200 -8.63 -18.77 7.50
C GLU A 200 -8.44 -17.64 6.47
N LEU A 201 -9.31 -17.61 5.46
CA LEU A 201 -9.30 -16.58 4.39
C LEU A 201 -10.23 -15.40 4.71
N ASP A 202 -10.54 -15.18 5.99
CA ASP A 202 -11.53 -14.20 6.43
C ASP A 202 -10.96 -12.76 6.55
#